data_AF-A0A443J1H2-F1
#
_entry.id   AF-A0A443J1H2-F1
#
_cell.length_a   1.000
_cell.length_b   1.000
_cell.length_c   1.000
_cell.angle_alpha   90.00
_cell.angle_beta   90.00
_cell.angle_gamma   90.00
#
_symmetry.space_group_name_H-M   'P 1'
#
loop_
_entity.id
_entity.type
_entity.pdbx_description
1 polymer ?
#
loop_
_entity_poly.entity_id
_entity_poly.type
_entity_poly.pdbx_seq_one_letter_code
_entity_poly.pdbx_strand_id
1 'polypeptide(L)'
;MTTITAASGAATTTNTYTAKETISSDFQTFLKLMTTQLQNQDPTSPIDSSDYAAQLAQFSQVEQQVKTNDLLEALSAQLGGSGMSQYADWVGMRALAQTPALFDGTAPVTMAFDVASGADQAVLVVKNASGTEVTRLPVPVDASEVAWNGTDASGNLLGAGVYSFSFESYSNGELLSANAAQVYSGITEVRLGTGGVTLLLDNGQEISPGDVVALRAANA
;
A
#
# COMPACT_ATOMS: atom_id res chain seq x y z
N MET A 1 -50.63 16.24 5.09
CA MET A 1 -49.25 16.28 5.65
C MET A 1 -48.52 15.11 5.01
N THR A 2 -47.36 15.23 4.36
CA THR A 2 -46.18 15.98 4.78
C THR A 2 -45.32 16.24 3.54
N THR A 3 -45.00 17.50 3.26
CA THR A 3 -44.03 17.89 2.23
C THR A 3 -42.62 17.76 2.81
N ILE A 4 -41.74 17.00 2.15
CA ILE A 4 -40.34 16.87 2.54
C ILE A 4 -39.58 18.09 2.00
N THR A 5 -39.18 18.96 2.91
CA THR A 5 -38.33 20.12 2.71
C THR A 5 -36.92 19.68 2.32
N ALA A 6 -36.43 20.16 1.18
CA ALA A 6 -35.04 20.03 0.77
C ALA A 6 -34.15 20.92 1.66
N ALA A 7 -33.21 20.31 2.39
CA ALA A 7 -32.20 21.02 3.14
C ALA A 7 -31.03 21.37 2.21
N SER A 8 -30.89 22.66 1.93
CA SER A 8 -29.78 23.25 1.19
C SER A 8 -28.45 22.97 1.88
N GLY A 9 -27.50 22.36 1.16
CA GLY A 9 -26.14 22.14 1.63
C GLY A 9 -25.43 23.46 1.91
N ALA A 10 -25.01 23.66 3.15
CA ALA A 10 -24.06 24.70 3.50
C ALA A 10 -22.70 24.31 2.93
N ALA A 11 -22.30 24.94 1.82
CA ALA A 11 -20.93 24.88 1.34
C ALA A 11 -20.04 25.58 2.38
N THR A 12 -19.37 24.81 3.22
CA THR A 12 -18.26 25.30 4.02
C THR A 12 -17.12 25.60 3.06
N THR A 13 -17.01 26.85 2.63
CA THR A 13 -15.78 27.39 2.03
C THR A 13 -14.70 27.38 3.09
N THR A 14 -13.96 26.28 3.17
CA THR A 14 -12.64 26.23 3.79
C THR A 14 -11.74 27.14 2.95
N ASN A 15 -11.67 28.42 3.33
CA ASN A 15 -10.58 29.28 2.91
C ASN A 15 -9.30 28.70 3.54
N THR A 16 -8.67 27.76 2.84
CA THR A 16 -7.27 27.41 3.03
C THR A 16 -6.46 28.63 2.64
N TYR A 17 -6.31 29.56 3.59
CA TYR A 17 -5.24 30.53 3.54
C TYR A 17 -3.93 29.74 3.53
N THR A 18 -3.36 29.57 2.35
CA THR A 18 -2.08 28.92 2.20
C THR A 18 -1.04 29.78 2.92
N ALA A 19 -0.32 29.21 3.88
CA ALA A 19 0.71 29.91 4.68
C ALA A 19 1.75 30.66 3.80
N LYS A 20 1.86 30.25 2.54
CA LYS A 20 2.65 30.85 1.46
C LYS A 20 2.25 32.30 1.12
N GLU A 21 0.95 32.60 1.05
CA GLU A 21 0.51 33.97 0.76
C GLU A 21 0.80 34.92 1.93
N THR A 22 0.61 34.46 3.16
CA THR A 22 0.89 35.25 4.37
C THR A 22 2.38 35.59 4.50
N ILE A 23 3.29 34.64 4.31
CA ILE A 23 4.74 34.87 4.45
C ILE A 23 5.27 35.84 3.38
N SER A 24 4.82 35.73 2.12
CA SER A 24 5.27 36.64 1.06
C SER A 24 4.70 38.06 1.22
N SER A 25 3.47 38.18 1.72
CA SER A 25 2.81 39.46 2.01
C SER A 25 3.49 40.19 3.18
N ASP A 26 3.86 39.47 4.24
CA ASP A 26 4.52 40.04 5.41
C ASP A 26 5.93 40.54 5.09
N PHE A 27 6.67 39.82 4.23
CA PHE A 27 7.98 40.26 3.72
C PHE A 27 7.89 41.53 2.87
N GLN A 28 6.92 41.62 1.96
CA GLN A 28 6.69 42.82 1.14
C GLN A 28 6.28 44.02 2.00
N THR A 29 5.44 43.79 3.02
CA THR A 29 5.03 44.81 3.98
C THR A 29 6.22 45.30 4.81
N PHE A 30 7.07 44.38 5.26
CA PHE A 30 8.32 44.70 5.95
C PHE A 30 9.26 45.55 5.09
N LEU A 31 9.53 45.15 3.84
CA LEU A 31 10.37 45.92 2.91
C LEU A 31 9.81 47.32 2.62
N LYS A 32 8.49 47.45 2.54
CA LYS A 32 7.81 48.74 2.35
C LYS A 32 7.98 49.67 3.56
N LEU A 33 7.82 49.13 4.76
CA LEU A 33 8.05 49.87 6.00
C LEU A 33 9.54 50.26 6.14
N MET A 34 10.45 49.35 5.81
CA MET A 34 11.90 49.60 5.82
C MET A 34 12.29 50.73 4.85
N THR A 35 11.76 50.68 3.62
CA THR A 35 12.01 51.72 2.61
C THR A 35 11.46 53.08 3.07
N THR A 36 10.29 53.08 3.71
CA THR A 36 9.67 54.29 4.25
C THR A 36 10.48 54.89 5.41
N GLN A 37 11.02 54.04 6.29
CA GLN A 37 11.88 54.48 7.41
C GLN A 37 13.20 55.06 6.90
N LEU A 38 13.87 54.39 5.94
CA LEU A 38 15.11 54.88 5.32
C LEU A 38 14.93 56.24 4.62
N GLN A 39 13.79 56.47 3.97
CA GLN A 39 13.47 57.74 3.31
C GLN A 39 13.25 58.90 4.30
N ASN A 40 12.91 58.61 5.56
CA ASN A 40 12.57 59.60 6.57
C ASN A 40 13.57 59.64 7.75
N GLN A 41 14.80 59.15 7.55
CA GLN A 41 15.85 59.15 8.59
C GLN A 41 16.33 60.57 8.93
N ASP A 42 16.65 60.81 10.21
CA ASP A 42 17.40 61.97 10.65
C ASP A 42 18.91 61.73 10.42
N PRO A 43 19.63 62.60 9.69
CA PRO A 43 21.06 62.42 9.40
C PRO A 43 21.99 62.44 10.63
N THR A 44 21.48 62.81 11.80
CA THR A 44 22.27 62.87 13.04
C THR A 44 22.17 61.61 13.92
N SER A 45 21.35 60.61 13.54
CA SER A 45 21.22 59.33 14.26
C SER A 45 20.85 58.19 13.31
N PRO A 46 21.82 57.60 12.58
CA PRO A 46 21.56 56.47 11.70
C PRO A 46 21.13 55.24 12.52
N ILE A 47 20.05 54.58 12.09
CA ILE A 47 19.63 53.28 12.66
C ILE A 47 20.64 52.20 12.23
N ASP A 48 20.93 51.26 13.12
CA ASP A 48 21.86 50.15 12.84
C ASP A 48 21.23 49.13 11.88
N SER A 49 21.78 49.05 10.67
CA SER A 49 21.25 48.22 9.57
C SER A 49 21.43 46.70 9.80
N SER A 50 22.20 46.30 10.82
CA SER A 50 22.54 44.91 11.11
C SER A 50 21.34 44.07 11.55
N ASP A 51 20.45 44.61 12.38
CA ASP A 51 19.32 43.88 12.94
C ASP A 51 18.26 43.56 11.87
N TYR A 52 18.11 44.46 10.90
CA TYR A 52 17.22 44.26 9.75
C TYR A 52 17.79 43.24 8.75
N ALA A 53 19.10 43.27 8.51
CA ALA A 53 19.76 42.25 7.70
C ALA A 53 19.61 40.85 8.30
N ALA A 54 19.69 40.74 9.63
CA ALA A 54 19.43 39.49 10.35
C ALA A 54 17.97 39.01 10.21
N GLN A 55 16.98 39.92 10.32
CA GLN A 55 15.57 39.58 10.12
C GLN A 55 15.27 39.17 8.67
N LEU A 56 15.86 39.84 7.68
CA LEU A 56 15.73 39.48 6.27
C LEU A 56 16.33 38.09 5.98
N ALA A 57 17.48 37.78 6.58
CA ALA A 57 18.09 36.46 6.47
C ALA A 57 17.18 35.37 7.08
N GLN A 58 16.54 35.66 8.21
CA GLN A 58 15.59 34.74 8.86
C GLN A 58 14.35 34.48 8.00
N PHE A 59 13.74 35.52 7.42
CA PHE A 59 12.61 35.35 6.49
C PHE A 59 12.99 34.54 5.26
N SER A 60 14.18 34.80 4.69
CA SER A 60 14.69 34.07 3.53
C SER A 60 14.90 32.58 3.84
N GLN A 61 15.38 32.24 5.04
CA GLN A 61 15.52 30.86 5.48
C GLN A 61 14.17 30.15 5.63
N VAL A 62 13.19 30.80 6.25
CA VAL A 62 11.83 30.24 6.40
C VAL A 62 11.18 30.03 5.04
N GLU A 63 11.27 31.01 4.14
CA GLU A 63 10.73 30.89 2.78
C GLU A 63 11.41 29.74 2.01
N GLN A 64 12.72 29.59 2.15
CA GLN A 64 13.45 28.48 1.55
C GLN A 64 13.05 27.12 2.13
N GLN A 65 12.76 27.06 3.43
CA GLN A 65 12.27 25.84 4.08
C GLN A 65 10.86 25.48 3.59
N VAL A 66 9.96 26.46 3.46
CA VAL A 66 8.62 26.27 2.88
C VAL A 66 8.73 25.77 1.44
N LYS A 67 9.56 26.41 0.60
CA LYS A 67 9.81 25.95 -0.78
C LYS A 67 10.37 24.53 -0.83
N THR A 68 11.23 24.17 0.12
CA THR A 68 11.78 22.81 0.20
C THR A 68 10.68 21.81 0.53
N ASN A 69 9.78 22.12 1.47
CA ASN A 69 8.64 21.27 1.77
C ASN A 69 7.68 21.11 0.58
N ASP A 70 7.39 22.21 -0.15
CA ASP A 70 6.58 22.17 -1.38
C ASP A 70 7.22 21.23 -2.44
N LEU A 71 8.54 21.32 -2.61
CA LEU A 71 9.27 20.47 -3.54
C LEU A 71 9.26 19.00 -3.10
N LEU A 72 9.36 18.73 -1.80
CA LEU A 72 9.27 17.37 -1.26
C LEU A 72 7.87 16.78 -1.42
N GLU A 73 6.83 17.58 -1.26
CA GLU A 73 5.44 17.16 -1.49
C GLU A 73 5.20 16.87 -2.98
N ALA A 74 5.69 17.73 -3.88
CA ALA A 74 5.63 17.51 -5.32
C ALA A 74 6.42 16.26 -5.75
N LEU A 75 7.60 16.04 -5.18
CA LEU A 75 8.40 14.84 -5.43
C LEU A 75 7.68 13.58 -4.95
N SER A 76 7.09 13.62 -3.76
CA SER A 76 6.28 12.52 -3.21
C SER A 76 5.09 12.19 -4.10
N ALA A 77 4.36 13.21 -4.57
CA ALA A 77 3.24 13.04 -5.49
C ALA A 77 3.68 12.45 -6.84
N GLN A 78 4.82 12.86 -7.37
CA GLN A 78 5.36 12.34 -8.62
C GLN A 78 5.88 10.89 -8.49
N LEU A 79 6.45 10.54 -7.34
CA LEU A 79 6.80 9.15 -7.01
C LEU A 79 5.55 8.27 -6.85
N GLY A 80 4.47 8.80 -6.26
CA GLY A 80 3.19 8.10 -6.10
C GLY A 80 2.43 7.88 -7.42
N GLY A 81 2.47 8.83 -8.35
CA GLY A 81 1.74 8.77 -9.63
C GLY A 81 2.34 7.83 -10.68
N SER A 82 3.59 7.39 -10.51
CA SER A 82 4.34 6.61 -11.52
C SER A 82 4.14 5.10 -11.41
N GLY A 83 3.55 4.60 -10.31
CA GLY A 83 3.44 3.17 -10.04
C GLY A 83 2.30 2.45 -10.76
N MET A 84 1.24 3.13 -11.17
CA MET A 84 0.06 2.45 -11.70
C MET A 84 0.30 1.84 -13.10
N SER A 85 0.98 2.58 -13.98
CA SER A 85 1.19 2.16 -15.38
C SER A 85 2.10 0.95 -15.52
N GLN A 86 3.07 0.77 -14.65
CA GLN A 86 3.98 -0.38 -14.66
C GLN A 86 3.29 -1.71 -14.32
N TYR A 87 2.13 -1.67 -13.66
CA TYR A 87 1.38 -2.87 -13.28
C TYR A 87 0.10 -3.04 -14.11
N ALA A 88 -0.23 -2.11 -15.02
CA ALA A 88 -1.44 -2.19 -15.83
C ALA A 88 -1.52 -3.50 -16.63
N ASP A 89 -0.39 -3.98 -17.14
CA ASP A 89 -0.29 -5.24 -17.88
C ASP A 89 -0.45 -6.49 -16.99
N TRP A 90 -0.45 -6.33 -15.66
CA TRP A 90 -0.68 -7.45 -14.73
C TRP A 90 -2.17 -7.78 -14.59
N VAL A 91 -3.08 -6.86 -14.96
CA VAL A 91 -4.52 -7.13 -14.96
C VAL A 91 -4.82 -8.27 -15.93
N GLY A 92 -5.48 -9.32 -15.44
CA GLY A 92 -5.75 -10.55 -16.18
C GLY A 92 -4.62 -11.58 -16.14
N MET A 93 -3.48 -11.29 -15.51
CA MET A 93 -2.46 -12.29 -15.19
C MET A 93 -2.81 -13.05 -13.90
N ARG A 94 -2.10 -14.15 -13.63
CA ARG A 94 -2.14 -14.85 -12.34
C ARG A 94 -0.86 -14.56 -11.55
N ALA A 95 -1.01 -14.01 -10.35
CA ALA A 95 0.08 -13.78 -9.42
C ALA A 95 0.19 -14.92 -8.42
N LEU A 96 1.42 -15.39 -8.20
CA LEU A 96 1.77 -16.29 -7.11
C LEU A 96 2.08 -15.46 -5.87
N ALA A 97 1.28 -15.61 -4.82
CA ALA A 97 1.46 -14.89 -3.56
C ALA A 97 0.97 -15.73 -2.36
N GLN A 98 1.40 -15.37 -1.15
CA GLN A 98 0.95 -16.01 0.08
C GLN A 98 -0.44 -15.51 0.49
N THR A 99 -1.47 -15.99 -0.19
CA THR A 99 -2.87 -15.59 0.03
C THR A 99 -3.78 -16.79 0.18
N PRO A 100 -4.92 -16.66 0.89
CA PRO A 100 -6.01 -17.61 0.77
C PRO A 100 -6.46 -17.80 -0.68
N ALA A 101 -7.01 -18.96 -1.03
CA ALA A 101 -7.55 -19.24 -2.37
C ALA A 101 -9.07 -19.36 -2.33
N LEU A 102 -9.72 -18.93 -3.40
CA LEU A 102 -11.10 -19.31 -3.67
C LEU A 102 -11.11 -20.72 -4.29
N PHE A 103 -11.81 -21.65 -3.63
CA PHE A 103 -12.18 -22.92 -4.23
C PHE A 103 -13.61 -22.80 -4.79
N ASP A 104 -13.79 -23.13 -6.06
CA ASP A 104 -15.08 -22.98 -6.76
C ASP A 104 -16.02 -24.18 -6.58
N GLY A 105 -15.59 -25.21 -5.85
CA GLY A 105 -16.35 -26.45 -5.66
C GLY A 105 -16.06 -27.54 -6.68
N THR A 106 -15.23 -27.27 -7.69
CA THR A 106 -15.00 -28.18 -8.82
C THR A 106 -13.54 -28.31 -9.23
N ALA A 107 -12.79 -27.21 -9.34
CA ALA A 107 -11.42 -27.18 -9.84
C ALA A 107 -10.40 -27.29 -8.69
N PRO A 108 -9.37 -28.13 -8.81
CA PRO A 108 -8.32 -28.21 -7.80
C PRO A 108 -7.59 -26.88 -7.61
N VAL A 109 -7.31 -26.52 -6.36
CA VAL A 109 -6.46 -25.37 -6.04
C VAL A 109 -5.01 -25.81 -6.10
N THR A 110 -4.21 -25.19 -6.96
CA THR A 110 -2.77 -25.48 -7.07
C THR A 110 -1.97 -24.48 -6.23
N MET A 111 -1.07 -24.98 -5.40
CA MET A 111 -0.21 -24.20 -4.53
C MET A 111 1.25 -24.51 -4.83
N ALA A 112 2.10 -23.49 -4.76
CA ALA A 112 3.54 -23.64 -4.70
C ALA A 112 4.03 -23.51 -3.25
N PHE A 113 5.14 -24.17 -2.96
CA PHE A 113 5.72 -24.18 -1.63
C PHE A 113 7.21 -24.48 -1.64
N ASP A 114 7.87 -24.05 -0.56
CA ASP A 114 9.26 -24.34 -0.29
C ASP A 114 9.35 -25.23 0.94
N VAL A 115 9.93 -26.42 0.76
CA VAL A 115 10.25 -27.34 1.86
C VAL A 115 11.54 -26.87 2.54
N ALA A 116 11.54 -26.83 3.87
CA ALA A 116 12.73 -26.42 4.62
C ALA A 116 13.92 -27.36 4.36
N SER A 117 15.12 -26.80 4.21
CA SER A 117 16.33 -27.62 4.02
C SER A 117 16.52 -28.59 5.20
N GLY A 118 16.72 -29.87 4.89
CA GLY A 118 16.90 -30.91 5.91
C GLY A 118 15.61 -31.55 6.41
N ALA A 119 14.45 -31.17 5.86
CA ALA A 119 13.20 -31.87 6.14
C ALA A 119 13.18 -33.27 5.51
N ASP A 120 12.66 -34.25 6.24
CA ASP A 120 12.37 -35.61 5.76
C ASP A 120 10.87 -35.84 5.51
N GLN A 121 10.02 -34.93 5.98
CA GLN A 121 8.59 -34.94 5.76
C GLN A 121 8.06 -33.53 5.53
N ALA A 122 7.09 -33.40 4.62
CA ALA A 122 6.33 -32.18 4.38
C ALA A 122 4.83 -32.47 4.41
N VAL A 123 4.05 -31.53 4.95
CA VAL A 123 2.59 -31.67 5.12
C VAL A 123 1.91 -30.39 4.66
N LEU A 124 0.95 -30.52 3.75
CA LEU A 124 -0.02 -29.49 3.44
C LEU A 124 -1.10 -29.49 4.50
N VAL A 125 -1.37 -28.33 5.10
CA VAL A 125 -2.47 -28.09 6.03
C VAL A 125 -3.45 -27.12 5.40
N VAL A 126 -4.74 -27.49 5.37
CA VAL A 126 -5.80 -26.70 4.76
C VAL A 126 -6.78 -26.27 5.84
N LYS A 127 -7.08 -24.97 5.89
CA LYS A 127 -8.03 -24.37 6.84
C LYS A 127 -9.14 -23.64 6.10
N ASN A 128 -10.36 -23.71 6.62
CA ASN A 128 -11.49 -22.95 6.10
C ASN A 128 -11.43 -21.46 6.53
N ALA A 129 -12.40 -20.65 6.08
CA ALA A 129 -12.51 -19.23 6.43
C ALA A 129 -12.64 -18.94 7.93
N SER A 130 -13.06 -19.91 8.76
CA SER A 130 -13.12 -19.79 10.22
C SER A 130 -11.79 -20.13 10.90
N GLY A 131 -10.76 -20.53 10.15
CA GLY A 131 -9.46 -20.96 10.66
C GLY A 131 -9.43 -22.42 11.13
N THR A 132 -10.50 -23.18 10.95
CA THR A 132 -10.57 -24.60 11.32
C THR A 132 -9.87 -25.44 10.27
N GLU A 133 -8.98 -26.34 10.71
CA GLU A 133 -8.34 -27.34 9.85
C GLU A 133 -9.39 -28.30 9.30
N VAL A 134 -9.45 -28.40 7.98
CA VAL A 134 -10.40 -29.30 7.27
C VAL A 134 -9.71 -30.54 6.74
N THR A 135 -8.42 -30.43 6.40
CA THR A 135 -7.61 -31.57 5.98
C THR A 135 -6.13 -31.28 6.17
N ARG A 136 -5.37 -32.37 6.29
CA ARG A 136 -3.91 -32.36 6.23
C ARG A 136 -3.42 -33.52 5.38
N LEU A 137 -2.50 -33.24 4.46
CA LEU A 137 -2.08 -34.15 3.42
C LEU A 137 -0.55 -34.21 3.38
N PRO A 138 0.07 -35.40 3.44
CA PRO A 138 1.51 -35.50 3.22
C PRO A 138 1.83 -35.11 1.78
N VAL A 139 2.91 -34.35 1.59
CA VAL A 139 3.42 -33.97 0.28
C VAL A 139 4.87 -34.43 0.13
N PRO A 140 5.32 -34.80 -1.08
CA PRO A 140 6.72 -35.14 -1.32
C PRO A 140 7.64 -33.98 -0.95
N VAL A 141 8.78 -34.27 -0.30
CA VAL A 141 9.75 -33.25 0.12
C VAL A 141 10.52 -32.61 -1.04
N ASP A 142 10.49 -33.24 -2.21
CA ASP A 142 11.10 -32.77 -3.46
C ASP A 142 10.09 -32.10 -4.41
N ALA A 143 8.81 -32.04 -4.03
CA ALA A 143 7.80 -31.34 -4.81
C ALA A 143 7.87 -29.82 -4.55
N SER A 144 7.65 -29.04 -5.61
CA SER A 144 7.52 -27.59 -5.56
C SER A 144 6.07 -27.10 -5.69
N GLU A 145 5.17 -27.98 -6.12
CA GLU A 145 3.76 -27.71 -6.32
C GLU A 145 2.90 -28.90 -5.87
N VAL A 146 1.69 -28.59 -5.40
CA VAL A 146 0.67 -29.60 -5.07
C VAL A 146 -0.71 -29.05 -5.40
N ALA A 147 -1.63 -29.93 -5.76
CA ALA A 147 -3.03 -29.59 -5.96
C ALA A 147 -3.89 -30.16 -4.84
N TRP A 148 -4.79 -29.34 -4.29
CA TRP A 148 -5.83 -29.76 -3.37
C TRP A 148 -7.18 -29.84 -4.10
N ASN A 149 -7.79 -31.02 -4.09
CA ASN A 149 -9.04 -31.32 -4.80
C ASN A 149 -10.30 -30.85 -4.07
N GLY A 150 -10.17 -29.98 -3.06
CA GLY A 150 -11.32 -29.47 -2.32
C GLY A 150 -11.95 -30.46 -1.34
N THR A 151 -11.22 -31.49 -0.89
CA THR A 151 -11.74 -32.54 -0.02
C THR A 151 -11.30 -32.39 1.42
N ASP A 152 -12.15 -32.78 2.36
CA ASP A 152 -11.82 -32.93 3.78
C ASP A 152 -10.95 -34.18 4.06
N ALA A 153 -10.60 -34.41 5.33
CA ALA A 153 -9.83 -35.58 5.77
C ALA A 153 -10.54 -36.93 5.54
N SER A 154 -11.87 -36.94 5.36
CA SER A 154 -12.65 -38.14 5.04
C SER A 154 -12.83 -38.35 3.54
N GLY A 155 -12.33 -37.44 2.71
CA GLY A 155 -12.47 -37.47 1.25
C GLY A 155 -13.78 -36.86 0.74
N ASN A 156 -14.59 -36.21 1.59
CA ASN A 156 -15.81 -35.55 1.15
C ASN A 156 -15.48 -34.22 0.48
N LEU A 157 -16.16 -33.94 -0.64
CA LEU A 157 -16.03 -32.66 -1.34
C LEU A 157 -16.62 -31.53 -0.48
N LEU A 158 -15.82 -30.49 -0.27
CA LEU A 158 -16.24 -29.29 0.44
C LEU A 158 -16.97 -28.31 -0.48
N GLY A 159 -17.74 -27.40 0.12
CA GLY A 159 -18.40 -26.33 -0.61
C GLY A 159 -17.42 -25.28 -1.14
N ALA A 160 -17.87 -24.55 -2.16
CA ALA A 160 -17.16 -23.38 -2.65
C ALA A 160 -16.94 -22.36 -1.52
N GLY A 161 -15.75 -21.77 -1.47
CA GLY A 161 -15.38 -20.87 -0.39
C GLY A 161 -13.90 -20.52 -0.39
N VAL A 162 -13.53 -19.63 0.53
CA VAL A 162 -12.13 -19.23 0.72
C VAL A 162 -11.46 -20.18 1.71
N TYR A 163 -10.32 -20.72 1.31
CA TYR A 163 -9.49 -21.62 2.10
C TYR A 163 -8.07 -21.05 2.22
N SER A 164 -7.43 -21.29 3.36
CA SER A 164 -6.03 -20.95 3.59
C SER A 164 -5.19 -22.21 3.68
N PHE A 165 -3.94 -22.08 3.27
CA PHE A 165 -3.04 -23.20 3.06
C PHE A 165 -1.70 -22.89 3.70
N SER A 166 -1.14 -23.87 4.42
CA SER A 166 0.18 -23.77 5.01
C SER A 166 0.95 -25.08 4.83
N PHE A 167 2.26 -24.98 4.68
CA PHE A 167 3.17 -26.12 4.60
C PHE A 167 4.00 -26.22 5.86
N GLU A 168 3.92 -27.40 6.47
CA GLU A 168 4.72 -27.79 7.62
C GLU A 168 5.85 -28.70 7.15
N SER A 169 7.09 -28.36 7.45
CA SER A 169 8.26 -29.19 7.19
C SER A 169 8.75 -29.80 8.50
N TYR A 170 9.07 -31.08 8.49
CA TYR A 170 9.52 -31.84 9.65
C TYR A 170 10.84 -32.56 9.37
N SER A 171 11.61 -32.79 10.43
CA SER A 171 12.80 -33.65 10.42
C SER A 171 12.78 -34.51 11.67
N ASN A 172 12.87 -35.83 11.51
CA ASN A 172 12.83 -36.81 12.60
C ASN A 172 11.62 -36.62 13.55
N GLY A 173 10.49 -36.14 13.01
CA GLY A 173 9.27 -35.85 13.77
C GLY A 173 9.23 -34.49 14.48
N GLU A 174 10.28 -33.68 14.41
CA GLU A 174 10.30 -32.30 14.93
C GLU A 174 9.92 -31.30 13.84
N LEU A 175 9.09 -30.32 14.17
CA LEU A 175 8.66 -29.27 13.24
C LEU A 175 9.82 -28.31 12.98
N LEU A 176 10.30 -28.25 11.73
CA LEU A 176 11.34 -27.33 11.28
C LEU A 176 10.76 -25.96 10.88
N SER A 177 9.65 -25.97 10.15
CA SER A 177 9.01 -24.75 9.66
C SER A 177 7.51 -24.94 9.43
N ALA A 178 6.77 -23.84 9.50
CA ALA A 178 5.36 -23.77 9.12
C ALA A 178 5.13 -22.44 8.38
N ASN A 179 5.08 -22.50 7.06
CA ASN A 179 4.98 -21.33 6.19
C ASN A 179 3.63 -21.31 5.46
N ALA A 180 3.11 -20.12 5.18
CA ALA A 180 1.94 -20.00 4.31
C ALA A 180 2.28 -20.50 2.89
N ALA A 181 1.36 -21.23 2.29
CA ALA A 181 1.47 -21.64 0.90
C ALA A 181 1.38 -20.43 -0.04
N GLN A 182 2.00 -20.55 -1.21
CA GLN A 182 1.81 -19.59 -2.28
C GLN A 182 0.74 -20.11 -3.24
N VAL A 183 -0.22 -19.26 -3.61
CA VAL A 183 -1.33 -19.63 -4.49
C VAL A 183 -1.31 -18.72 -5.71
N TYR A 184 -1.52 -19.30 -6.90
CA TYR A 184 -1.83 -18.51 -8.07
C TYR A 184 -3.26 -17.99 -8.00
N SER A 185 -3.42 -16.67 -7.94
CA SER A 185 -4.71 -15.97 -7.97
C SER A 185 -4.76 -15.00 -9.14
N GLY A 186 -5.91 -14.87 -9.80
CA GLY A 186 -6.07 -13.94 -10.91
C GLY A 186 -6.08 -12.49 -10.43
N ILE A 187 -5.31 -11.60 -11.07
CA ILE A 187 -5.36 -10.17 -10.80
C ILE A 187 -6.53 -9.59 -11.61
N THR A 188 -7.49 -8.99 -10.91
CA THR A 188 -8.71 -8.40 -11.51
C THR A 188 -8.61 -6.89 -11.65
N GLU A 189 -7.89 -6.22 -10.75
CA GLU A 189 -7.74 -4.77 -10.74
C GLU A 189 -6.37 -4.38 -10.21
N VAL A 190 -5.86 -3.25 -10.68
CA VAL A 190 -4.73 -2.53 -10.07
C VAL A 190 -5.32 -1.20 -9.59
N ARG A 191 -5.03 -0.82 -8.35
CA ARG A 191 -5.57 0.39 -7.72
C ARG A 191 -4.42 1.27 -7.28
N LEU A 192 -4.57 2.58 -7.46
CA LEU A 192 -3.69 3.58 -6.85
C LEU A 192 -4.41 4.19 -5.64
N GLY A 193 -3.92 3.85 -4.45
CA GLY A 193 -4.40 4.41 -3.19
C GLY A 193 -3.38 5.38 -2.56
N THR A 194 -3.72 5.93 -1.39
CA THR A 194 -2.83 6.80 -0.61
C THR A 194 -1.57 6.08 -0.11
N GLY A 195 -1.61 4.74 -0.02
CA GLY A 195 -0.48 3.87 0.34
C GLY A 195 0.33 3.34 -0.83
N GLY A 196 0.06 3.80 -2.07
CA GLY A 196 0.69 3.29 -3.29
C GLY A 196 -0.22 2.36 -4.07
N VAL A 197 0.39 1.51 -4.90
CA VAL A 197 -0.33 0.59 -5.79
C VAL A 197 -0.72 -0.67 -5.01
N THR A 198 -1.98 -1.08 -5.14
CA THR A 198 -2.48 -2.38 -4.66
C THR A 198 -3.07 -3.19 -5.83
N LEU A 199 -3.04 -4.51 -5.70
CA LEU A 199 -3.62 -5.46 -6.66
C LEU A 199 -4.85 -6.09 -6.02
N LEU A 200 -5.99 -6.07 -6.72
CA LEU A 200 -7.18 -6.82 -6.32
C LEU A 200 -7.16 -8.18 -7.01
N LEU A 201 -7.25 -9.25 -6.21
CA LEU A 201 -7.29 -10.62 -6.68
C LEU A 201 -8.73 -11.11 -6.89
N ASP A 202 -8.91 -12.18 -7.68
CA ASP A 202 -10.20 -12.82 -7.97
C ASP A 202 -10.92 -13.40 -6.73
N ASN A 203 -10.16 -13.70 -5.67
CA ASN A 203 -10.66 -14.05 -4.34
C ASN A 203 -11.11 -12.84 -3.49
N GLY A 204 -11.02 -11.61 -4.04
CA GLY A 204 -11.37 -10.36 -3.37
C GLY A 204 -10.31 -9.83 -2.39
N GLN A 205 -9.14 -10.46 -2.29
CA GLN A 205 -8.03 -9.97 -1.47
C GLN A 205 -7.29 -8.84 -2.18
N GLU A 206 -6.79 -7.89 -1.40
CA GLU A 206 -5.87 -6.86 -1.87
C GLU A 206 -4.45 -7.19 -1.41
N ILE A 207 -3.48 -7.15 -2.33
CA ILE A 207 -2.06 -7.37 -2.03
C ILE A 207 -1.20 -6.24 -2.59
N SER A 208 0.00 -6.06 -2.04
CA SER A 208 1.00 -5.18 -2.65
C SER A 208 1.64 -5.89 -3.85
N PRO A 209 2.01 -5.17 -4.92
CA PRO A 209 2.85 -5.73 -5.98
C PRO A 209 4.17 -6.33 -5.46
N GLY A 210 4.67 -5.86 -4.32
CA GLY A 210 5.87 -6.42 -3.67
C GLY A 210 5.67 -7.80 -3.03
N ASP A 211 4.42 -8.23 -2.81
CA ASP A 211 4.09 -9.55 -2.26
C ASP A 211 4.00 -10.63 -3.36
N VAL A 212 4.05 -10.22 -4.63
CA VAL A 212 3.99 -11.11 -5.78
C VAL A 212 5.35 -11.78 -6.00
N VAL A 213 5.37 -13.11 -5.90
CA VAL A 213 6.58 -13.93 -6.09
C VAL A 213 6.80 -14.26 -7.57
N ALA A 214 5.71 -14.53 -8.30
CA ALA A 214 5.76 -14.85 -9.73
C ALA A 214 4.49 -14.42 -10.46
N LEU A 215 4.59 -14.23 -11.78
CA LEU A 215 3.46 -13.91 -12.66
C LEU A 215 3.43 -14.87 -13.84
N ARG A 216 2.22 -15.29 -14.23
CA ARG A 216 1.99 -16.05 -15.47
C ARG A 216 0.70 -15.63 -16.15
N ALA A 217 0.57 -15.94 -17.44
CA ALA A 217 -0.66 -15.70 -18.16
C ALA A 217 -1.82 -16.54 -17.59
N ALA A 218 -3.06 -16.03 -17.67
CA ALA A 218 -4.23 -16.78 -17.17
C ALA A 218 -4.45 -18.14 -17.82
N ASN A 219 -3.93 -18.34 -19.04
CA ASN A 219 -4.09 -19.57 -19.83
C ASN A 219 -2.82 -20.45 -19.83
N ALA A 220 -1.85 -20.18 -18.96
CA ALA A 220 -0.59 -20.94 -18.85
C ALA A 220 -0.73 -22.15 -17.92
#